data_AF-A0A831LP26-F1
#
_entry.id   AF-A0A831LP26-F1
#
_cell.length_a   1.000
_cell.length_b   1.000
_cell.length_c   1.000
_cell.angle_alpha   90.00
_cell.angle_beta   90.00
_cell.angle_gamma   90.00
#
_symmetry.space_group_name_H-M   'P 1'
#
loop_
_entity.id
_entity.type
_entity.pdbx_description
1 polymer ?
#
loop_
_entity_poly.entity_id
_entity_poly.type
_entity_poly.pdbx_seq_one_letter_code
_entity_poly.pdbx_strand_id
1 'polypeptide(L)'
;MRNLFYTLFLSPVVLFLNACNQKDTLINRETNFNSGWKFNRADIPGAEKPDFDDSAWRTLHLPHDYCIEDLPEKEGVKQIGPFSEESEGGISTGHVVGGTAWYRKHFVLNKADEGKIVKILFDGVYMNTAAYKS
;
A
#
# COMPACT_ATOMS: atom_id res chain seq x y z
N MET A 1 26.04 -60.49 -42.14
CA MET A 1 26.36 -59.07 -41.85
C MET A 1 25.16 -58.49 -41.13
N ARG A 2 25.40 -58.06 -39.89
CA ARG A 2 24.41 -57.80 -38.83
C ARG A 2 24.39 -56.28 -38.61
N ASN A 3 23.21 -55.73 -38.34
CA ASN A 3 22.91 -54.38 -37.84
C ASN A 3 22.78 -53.27 -38.88
N LEU A 4 21.56 -52.70 -39.03
CA LEU A 4 21.27 -51.29 -38.72
C LEU A 4 19.76 -50.98 -38.85
N PHE A 5 18.95 -51.36 -37.85
CA PHE A 5 17.51 -51.02 -37.75
C PHE A 5 17.21 -50.13 -36.51
N TYR A 6 18.12 -49.24 -36.12
CA TYR A 6 18.05 -48.51 -34.83
C TYR A 6 17.86 -46.99 -34.94
N THR A 7 17.11 -46.49 -35.92
CA THR A 7 16.87 -45.04 -36.07
C THR A 7 15.39 -44.64 -36.05
N LEU A 8 14.54 -45.34 -35.29
CA LEU A 8 13.12 -44.97 -35.19
C LEU A 8 12.50 -45.03 -33.78
N PHE A 9 13.31 -45.05 -32.73
CA PHE A 9 12.83 -45.12 -31.34
C PHE A 9 13.32 -43.99 -30.41
N LEU A 10 13.98 -42.94 -30.94
CA LEU A 10 14.49 -41.82 -30.12
C LEU A 10 13.63 -40.54 -30.18
N SER A 11 12.44 -40.59 -30.78
CA SER A 11 11.60 -39.40 -30.97
C SER A 11 10.48 -39.17 -29.93
N PRO A 12 9.91 -40.16 -29.23
CA PRO A 12 8.85 -39.87 -28.25
C PRO A 12 9.38 -39.41 -26.89
N VAL A 13 10.59 -39.84 -26.50
CA VAL A 13 11.15 -39.56 -25.15
C VAL A 13 11.55 -38.08 -24.99
N VAL A 14 12.04 -37.45 -26.06
CA VAL A 14 12.43 -36.03 -26.06
C VAL A 14 11.19 -35.11 -25.96
N LEU A 15 10.03 -35.54 -26.45
CA LEU A 15 8.77 -34.79 -26.34
C LEU A 15 8.18 -34.84 -24.92
N PHE A 16 8.36 -35.94 -24.19
CA PHE A 16 7.88 -36.05 -22.80
C PHE A 16 8.68 -35.21 -21.79
N LEU A 17 9.98 -34.96 -22.03
CA LEU A 17 10.83 -34.19 -21.11
C LEU A 17 10.56 -32.68 -21.14
N ASN A 18 9.92 -32.16 -22.20
CA ASN A 18 9.56 -30.75 -22.29
C ASN A 18 8.25 -30.40 -21.55
N ALA A 19 7.39 -31.38 -21.28
CA ALA A 19 6.11 -31.17 -20.60
C ALA A 19 6.27 -30.91 -19.08
N CYS A 20 7.38 -31.34 -18.47
CA CYS A 20 7.59 -31.24 -17.02
C CYS A 20 8.31 -29.95 -16.57
N ASN A 21 8.55 -29.00 -17.48
CA ASN A 21 9.25 -27.75 -17.18
C ASN A 21 8.31 -26.52 -17.04
N GLN A 22 7.01 -26.75 -16.81
CA GLN A 22 6.13 -25.67 -16.38
C GLN A 22 6.49 -25.27 -14.95
N LYS A 23 7.37 -24.27 -14.82
CA LYS A 23 7.45 -23.48 -13.61
C LYS A 23 6.10 -22.81 -13.43
N ASP A 24 5.28 -23.33 -12.52
CA ASP A 24 4.14 -22.61 -11.99
C ASP A 24 4.67 -21.33 -11.34
N THR A 25 4.68 -20.28 -12.14
CA THR A 25 5.00 -18.95 -11.67
C THR A 25 3.75 -18.56 -10.92
N LEU A 26 3.79 -18.59 -9.59
CA LEU A 26 2.74 -18.00 -8.77
C LEU A 26 2.56 -16.56 -9.27
N ILE A 27 1.51 -16.30 -10.05
CA ILE A 27 1.13 -14.96 -10.45
C ILE A 27 0.60 -14.33 -9.17
N ASN A 28 1.48 -13.68 -8.41
CA ASN A 28 1.04 -12.85 -7.32
C ASN A 28 0.33 -11.64 -7.93
N ARG A 29 -0.99 -11.68 -7.93
CA ARG A 29 -1.85 -10.60 -8.47
C ARG A 29 -1.94 -9.41 -7.54
N GLU A 30 -1.43 -9.54 -6.32
CA GLU A 30 -1.49 -8.52 -5.29
C GLU A 30 -0.07 -8.13 -4.87
N THR A 31 0.10 -6.88 -4.52
CA THR A 31 1.37 -6.37 -4.03
C THR A 31 1.09 -5.54 -2.79
N ASN A 32 1.90 -5.73 -1.75
CA ASN A 32 1.77 -4.92 -0.54
C ASN A 32 1.98 -3.44 -0.90
N PHE A 33 1.01 -2.61 -0.52
CA PHE A 33 0.98 -1.19 -0.86
C PHE A 33 1.20 -0.29 0.36
N ASN A 34 1.78 -0.83 1.44
CA ASN A 34 1.88 -0.14 2.72
C ASN A 34 3.07 0.81 2.81
N SER A 35 4.12 0.59 2.02
CA SER A 35 5.38 1.29 2.24
C SER A 35 5.45 2.65 1.57
N GLY A 36 6.12 3.63 2.20
CA GLY A 36 6.51 4.89 1.55
C GLY A 36 5.34 5.79 1.19
N TRP A 37 4.43 6.00 2.14
CA TRP A 37 3.39 7.02 2.09
C TRP A 37 3.90 8.34 2.65
N LYS A 38 3.42 9.45 2.14
CA LYS A 38 3.58 10.80 2.70
C LYS A 38 2.40 11.10 3.61
N PHE A 39 2.66 11.69 4.77
CA PHE A 39 1.62 11.99 5.76
C PHE A 39 1.71 13.42 6.29
N ASN A 40 0.54 14.02 6.53
CA ASN A 40 0.39 15.27 7.25
C ASN A 40 -0.88 15.28 8.12
N ARG A 41 -0.73 15.66 9.40
CA ARG A 41 -1.83 15.81 10.37
C ARG A 41 -2.36 17.25 10.34
N ALA A 42 -3.07 17.59 9.27
CA ALA A 42 -3.72 18.89 9.12
C ALA A 42 -4.84 18.81 8.07
N ASP A 43 -5.75 19.77 8.08
CA ASP A 43 -6.63 20.04 6.94
C ASP A 43 -5.92 20.98 5.96
N ILE A 44 -5.50 20.44 4.81
CA ILE A 44 -4.72 21.15 3.80
C ILE A 44 -5.52 21.24 2.50
N PRO A 45 -6.05 22.41 2.15
CA PRO A 45 -6.77 22.60 0.89
C PRO A 45 -5.88 22.33 -0.33
N GLY A 46 -6.40 21.56 -1.30
CA GLY A 46 -5.66 21.26 -2.53
C GLY A 46 -4.66 20.12 -2.42
N ALA A 47 -4.52 19.49 -1.25
CA ALA A 47 -3.64 18.35 -1.04
C ALA A 47 -4.11 17.07 -1.77
N GLU A 48 -5.28 17.07 -2.40
CA GLU A 48 -5.71 16.05 -3.35
C GLU A 48 -5.04 16.18 -4.74
N LYS A 49 -4.49 17.35 -5.06
CA LYS A 49 -3.97 17.62 -6.40
C LYS A 49 -2.66 16.88 -6.67
N PRO A 50 -2.38 16.49 -7.93
CA PRO A 50 -1.24 15.62 -8.24
C PRO A 50 0.08 16.39 -8.15
N ASP A 51 0.02 17.68 -8.49
CA ASP A 51 1.10 18.66 -8.49
C ASP A 51 1.29 19.37 -7.15
N PHE A 52 0.51 19.02 -6.12
CA PHE A 52 0.72 19.53 -4.76
C PHE A 52 2.11 19.11 -4.25
N ASP A 53 2.88 20.08 -3.77
CA ASP A 53 4.20 19.85 -3.20
C ASP A 53 4.11 19.22 -1.80
N ASP A 54 4.33 17.91 -1.73
CA ASP A 54 4.39 17.13 -0.50
C ASP A 54 5.82 16.79 -0.06
N SER A 55 6.83 17.48 -0.61
CA SER A 55 8.25 17.20 -0.34
C SER A 55 8.59 17.31 1.16
N ALA A 56 7.97 18.26 1.86
CA ALA A 56 8.14 18.49 3.29
C ALA A 56 7.37 17.50 4.19
N TRP A 57 6.49 16.65 3.63
CA TRP A 57 5.68 15.74 4.42
C TRP A 57 6.52 14.56 4.91
N ARG A 58 6.22 14.08 6.13
CA ARG A 58 6.92 12.90 6.66
C ARG A 58 6.58 11.68 5.83
N THR A 59 7.57 10.82 5.65
CA THR A 59 7.37 9.51 5.01
C THR A 59 7.08 8.47 6.10
N LEU A 60 6.08 7.62 5.91
CA LEU A 60 5.72 6.52 6.80
C LEU A 60 5.30 5.26 6.05
N HIS A 61 5.06 4.19 6.80
CA HIS A 61 4.55 2.91 6.30
C HIS A 61 3.24 2.56 7.03
N LEU A 62 2.28 1.99 6.31
CA LEU A 62 1.01 1.49 6.85
C LEU A 62 1.17 0.08 7.49
N PRO A 63 0.27 -0.35 8.38
CA PRO A 63 -0.86 0.41 8.96
C PRO A 63 -0.38 1.55 9.86
N HIS A 64 -1.16 2.62 9.96
CA HIS A 64 -0.82 3.80 10.74
C HIS A 64 -2.05 4.39 11.41
N ASP A 65 -1.92 4.72 12.69
CA ASP A 65 -2.90 5.47 13.49
C ASP A 65 -2.23 6.77 13.93
N TYR A 66 -2.74 7.92 13.47
CA TYR A 66 -2.17 9.21 13.83
C TYR A 66 -2.69 9.76 15.16
N CYS A 67 -3.82 9.23 15.66
CA CYS A 67 -4.44 9.71 16.91
C CYS A 67 -3.61 9.33 18.14
N ILE A 68 -2.84 8.24 18.04
CA ILE A 68 -1.96 7.76 19.12
C ILE A 68 -0.58 8.44 19.14
N GLU A 69 -0.28 9.27 18.13
CA GLU A 69 0.95 10.05 18.12
C GLU A 69 0.86 11.23 19.10
N ASP A 70 2.02 11.59 19.66
CA ASP A 70 2.14 12.71 20.57
C ASP A 70 1.60 14.00 19.95
N LEU A 71 0.81 14.71 20.75
CA LEU A 71 0.24 15.99 20.36
C LEU A 71 1.28 17.11 20.55
N PRO A 72 1.31 18.13 19.68
CA PRO A 72 2.10 19.34 19.92
C PRO A 72 1.71 19.98 21.25
N GLU A 73 2.70 20.43 22.02
CA GLU A 73 2.42 21.11 23.29
C GLU A 73 1.55 22.35 23.07
N LYS A 74 0.53 22.51 23.92
CA LYS A 74 -0.39 23.64 23.89
C LYS A 74 -0.49 24.25 25.28
N GLU A 75 -0.11 25.52 25.38
CA GLU A 75 -0.09 26.24 26.65
C GLU A 75 -1.49 26.31 27.27
N GLY A 76 -1.59 26.04 28.57
CA GLY A 76 -2.85 26.07 29.31
C GLY A 76 -3.75 24.85 29.11
N VAL A 77 -3.33 23.86 28.34
CA VAL A 77 -4.08 22.61 28.12
C VAL A 77 -3.36 21.45 28.80
N LYS A 78 -4.08 20.67 29.60
CA LYS A 78 -3.54 19.43 30.18
C LYS A 78 -3.43 18.36 29.10
N GLN A 79 -2.18 18.07 28.73
CA GLN A 79 -1.84 17.10 27.70
C GLN A 79 -0.63 16.26 28.10
N ILE A 80 -0.65 14.98 27.76
CA ILE A 80 0.49 14.07 27.87
C ILE A 80 0.47 13.08 26.70
N GLY A 81 1.54 13.08 25.91
CA GLY A 81 1.61 12.28 24.69
C GLY A 81 0.39 12.51 23.78
N PRO A 82 -0.38 11.46 23.42
CA PRO A 82 -1.57 11.61 22.58
C PRO A 82 -2.83 12.05 23.34
N PHE A 83 -2.78 12.14 24.67
CA PHE A 83 -3.95 12.35 25.53
C PHE A 83 -4.14 13.82 25.88
N SER A 84 -5.34 14.36 25.69
CA SER A 84 -5.67 15.75 25.99
C SER A 84 -7.05 15.90 26.64
N GLU A 85 -7.19 16.88 27.53
CA GLU A 85 -8.49 17.29 28.09
C GLU A 85 -9.42 17.92 27.05
N GLU A 86 -8.89 18.34 25.88
CA GLU A 86 -9.66 18.86 24.74
C GLU A 86 -10.16 17.77 23.79
N SER A 87 -9.95 16.49 24.10
CA SER A 87 -10.52 15.39 23.30
C SER A 87 -12.04 15.45 23.29
N GLU A 88 -12.64 15.68 22.11
CA GLU A 88 -14.10 15.79 21.93
C GLU A 88 -14.86 14.55 22.43
N GLY A 89 -14.27 13.37 22.26
CA GLY A 89 -14.85 12.10 22.71
C GLY A 89 -14.53 11.74 24.17
N GLY A 90 -13.63 12.49 24.82
CA GLY A 90 -13.22 12.28 26.21
C GLY A 90 -12.90 10.82 26.54
N ILE A 91 -13.51 10.31 27.60
CA ILE A 91 -13.29 8.92 28.07
C ILE A 91 -13.67 7.89 27.01
N SER A 92 -14.72 8.16 26.21
CA SER A 92 -15.23 7.21 25.20
C SER A 92 -14.24 6.97 24.05
N THR A 93 -13.32 7.91 23.81
CA THR A 93 -12.24 7.77 22.82
C THR A 93 -10.87 7.56 23.50
N GLY A 94 -10.83 7.38 24.82
CA GLY A 94 -9.56 7.24 25.55
C GLY A 94 -8.73 8.53 25.59
N HIS A 95 -9.38 9.70 25.51
CA HIS A 95 -8.77 11.03 25.52
C HIS A 95 -7.80 11.35 24.37
N VAL A 96 -7.76 10.53 23.31
CA VAL A 96 -7.00 10.87 22.10
C VAL A 96 -7.74 11.92 21.27
N VAL A 97 -6.98 12.71 20.50
CA VAL A 97 -7.54 13.74 19.61
C VAL A 97 -7.48 13.26 18.17
N GLY A 98 -8.61 13.34 17.46
CA GLY A 98 -8.71 13.02 16.03
C GLY A 98 -8.40 14.23 15.14
N GLY A 99 -9.20 14.39 14.09
CA GLY A 99 -9.16 15.52 13.16
C GLY A 99 -9.05 15.09 11.70
N THR A 100 -8.58 16.00 10.85
CA THR A 100 -8.29 15.74 9.43
C THR A 100 -6.80 15.41 9.28
N ALA A 101 -6.51 14.37 8.50
CA ALA A 101 -5.15 14.03 8.11
C ALA A 101 -5.11 13.57 6.66
N TRP A 102 -3.97 13.83 6.01
CA TRP A 102 -3.73 13.47 4.62
C TRP A 102 -2.68 12.38 4.50
N TYR A 103 -2.94 11.45 3.58
CA TYR A 103 -2.02 10.40 3.14
C TYR A 103 -1.85 10.51 1.63
N ARG A 104 -0.60 10.62 1.15
CA ARG A 104 -0.28 10.72 -0.28
C ARG A 104 0.69 9.62 -0.69
N LYS A 105 0.51 9.06 -1.88
CA LYS A 105 1.34 7.97 -2.40
C LYS A 105 1.65 8.20 -3.87
N HIS A 106 2.94 8.32 -4.17
CA HIS A 106 3.45 8.33 -5.54
C HIS A 106 3.85 6.90 -5.92
N PHE A 107 3.37 6.43 -7.07
CA PHE A 107 3.73 5.14 -7.63
C PHE A 107 3.61 5.18 -9.15
N VAL A 108 4.36 4.31 -9.82
CA VAL A 108 4.36 4.20 -11.28
C VAL A 108 3.89 2.81 -11.67
N LEU A 109 3.01 2.73 -12.64
CA LEU A 109 2.59 1.47 -13.23
C LEU A 109 3.56 1.06 -14.34
N ASN A 110 3.88 -0.22 -14.42
CA ASN A 110 4.75 -0.72 -15.47
C ASN A 110 4.00 -0.74 -16.80
N LYS A 111 4.72 -0.58 -17.92
CA LYS A 111 4.13 -0.73 -19.27
C LYS A 111 3.46 -2.09 -19.47
N ALA A 112 3.97 -3.13 -18.79
CA ALA A 112 3.37 -4.46 -18.81
C ALA A 112 1.95 -4.52 -18.20
N ASP A 113 1.51 -3.48 -17.50
CA ASP A 113 0.18 -3.35 -16.90
C ASP A 113 -0.79 -2.54 -17.76
N GLU A 114 -0.36 -2.08 -18.93
CA GLU A 114 -1.22 -1.40 -19.89
C GLU A 114 -2.43 -2.26 -20.27
N GLY A 115 -3.62 -1.67 -20.23
CA GLY A 115 -4.89 -2.37 -20.49
C GLY A 115 -5.41 -3.24 -19.34
N LYS A 116 -4.67 -3.38 -18.22
CA LYS A 116 -5.15 -4.13 -17.05
C LYS A 116 -6.02 -3.26 -16.13
N ILE A 117 -6.88 -3.93 -15.35
CA ILE A 117 -7.61 -3.29 -14.26
C ILE A 117 -6.68 -3.24 -13.04
N VAL A 118 -6.42 -2.02 -12.55
CA VAL A 118 -5.65 -1.77 -11.33
C VAL A 118 -6.59 -1.35 -10.22
N LYS A 119 -6.47 -1.99 -9.05
CA LYS A 119 -7.25 -1.69 -7.85
C LYS A 119 -6.30 -1.40 -6.68
N ILE A 120 -6.67 -0.42 -5.87
CA ILE A 120 -6.07 -0.21 -4.55
C ILE A 120 -7.11 -0.68 -3.54
N LEU A 121 -6.70 -1.59 -2.66
CA LEU A 121 -7.57 -2.21 -1.66
C LEU A 121 -7.18 -1.66 -0.29
N PHE A 122 -8.15 -1.10 0.42
CA PHE A 122 -8.01 -0.71 1.82
C PHE A 122 -8.81 -1.69 2.66
N ASP A 123 -8.13 -2.38 3.59
CA ASP A 123 -8.80 -3.32 4.50
C ASP A 123 -9.66 -2.57 5.54
N GLY A 124 -9.20 -1.39 5.97
CA GLY A 124 -9.97 -0.47 6.78
C GLY A 124 -9.31 0.91 6.86
N VAL A 125 -10.12 1.98 6.81
CA VAL A 125 -9.69 3.36 7.09
C VAL A 125 -10.75 3.98 7.98
N TYR A 126 -10.34 4.39 9.18
CA TYR A 126 -11.21 5.07 10.13
C TYR A 126 -10.92 6.58 10.06
N MET A 127 -11.82 7.43 9.59
CA MET A 127 -13.15 7.21 9.00
C MET A 127 -13.44 8.41 8.06
N ASN A 128 -14.63 8.48 7.46
CA ASN A 128 -15.01 9.58 6.53
C ASN A 128 -13.96 9.84 5.44
N THR A 129 -13.49 8.74 4.84
CA THR A 129 -12.38 8.75 3.90
C THR A 129 -12.83 9.19 2.50
N ALA A 130 -12.08 10.12 1.91
CA ALA A 130 -12.14 10.42 0.49
C ALA A 130 -10.84 9.98 -0.19
N ALA A 131 -10.95 9.28 -1.32
CA ALA A 131 -9.81 8.83 -2.12
C ALA A 131 -9.82 9.50 -3.50
N TYR A 132 -8.67 10.03 -3.90
CA TYR A 132 -8.49 10.75 -5.15
C TYR A 132 -7.48 10.02 -6.02
N LYS A 133 -7.71 10.03 -7.33
CA LYS A 133 -6.78 9.53 -8.34
C LYS A 133 -6.72 10.55 -9.47
N SER A 134 -5.52 10.76 -9.98
CA SER A 134 -5.20 11.59 -11.15
C SER A 134 -4.17 10.91 -12.02
#